data_AF-A0A661BRN0-F1
#
_entry.id   AF-A0A661BRN0-F1
#
_cell.length_a   1.000
_cell.length_b   1.000
_cell.length_c   1.000
_cell.angle_alpha   90.00
_cell.angle_beta   90.00
_cell.angle_gamma   90.00
#
_symmetry.space_group_name_H-M   'P 1'
#
loop_
_entity.id
_entity.type
_entity.pdbx_description
1 polymer ?
#
loop_
_entity_poly.entity_id
_entity_poly.type
_entity_poly.pdbx_seq_one_letter_code
_entity_poly.pdbx_strand_id
1 'polypeptide(L)'
;MKTNTKRTNWLCLLALMVSFVPGIAIGEAAKDNVPLGRTPASIVDGQYPASYFPNTELLGADEMRITALGTGMPNQTRAAVSISYLVELGNGDKFLFDLGSGMLANLFSLRPDFSKLDKVFASHLHVDHVGDFMAFHIGS
;
A
#
# COMPACT_ATOMS: atom_id res chain seq x y z
N MET A 1 -0.81 71.96 43.60
CA MET A 1 0.64 71.98 43.89
C MET A 1 1.20 70.59 43.60
N LYS A 2 2.09 70.47 42.60
CA LYS A 2 3.07 69.41 42.23
C LYS A 2 2.82 67.94 42.68
N THR A 3 2.50 67.01 41.75
CA THR A 3 3.36 65.94 41.13
C THR A 3 3.95 64.91 42.14
N ASN A 4 4.05 63.59 41.94
CA ASN A 4 4.38 62.80 40.75
C ASN A 4 4.36 61.28 41.06
N THR A 5 4.14 60.44 40.02
CA THR A 5 4.67 59.06 39.77
C THR A 5 4.47 57.94 40.82
N LYS A 6 3.97 56.75 40.45
CA LYS A 6 4.61 55.83 39.49
C LYS A 6 3.60 55.10 38.59
N ARG A 7 3.96 54.98 37.30
CA ARG A 7 3.32 54.14 36.30
C ARG A 7 3.71 52.68 36.53
N THR A 8 2.76 51.76 36.54
CA THR A 8 3.02 50.32 36.47
C THR A 8 2.38 49.80 35.18
N ASN A 9 3.20 49.66 34.13
CA ASN A 9 2.86 48.93 32.92
C ASN A 9 2.89 47.44 33.24
N TRP A 10 1.74 46.78 33.19
CA TRP A 10 1.66 45.32 33.14
C TRP A 10 1.22 44.96 31.72
N LEU A 11 2.18 44.69 30.85
CA LEU A 11 1.92 44.06 29.57
C LEU A 11 1.41 42.64 29.83
N CYS A 12 0.17 42.36 29.43
CA CYS A 12 -0.33 41.00 29.28
C CYS A 12 0.51 40.27 28.22
N LEU A 13 1.36 39.33 28.64
CA LEU A 13 1.95 38.33 27.76
C LEU A 13 0.84 37.34 27.36
N LEU A 14 0.45 37.36 26.09
CA LEU A 14 -0.35 36.30 25.47
C LEU A 14 0.56 35.07 25.31
N ALA A 15 0.39 34.06 26.17
CA ALA A 15 1.03 32.77 25.99
C ALA A 15 0.23 31.97 24.94
N LEU A 16 0.76 31.88 23.73
CA LEU A 16 0.23 31.02 22.67
C LEU A 16 0.59 29.56 23.02
N MET A 17 -0.32 28.85 23.70
CA MET A 17 -0.20 27.40 23.93
C MET A 17 -0.54 26.66 22.64
N VAL A 18 0.48 26.33 21.85
CA VAL A 18 0.36 25.35 20.76
C VAL A 18 0.38 23.98 21.41
N SER A 19 -0.80 23.41 21.66
CA SER A 19 -0.95 22.01 22.05
C SER A 19 -0.50 21.14 20.87
N PHE A 20 0.71 20.59 20.97
CA PHE A 20 1.19 19.53 20.10
C PHE A 20 0.40 18.26 20.40
N VAL A 21 -0.73 18.08 19.71
CA VAL A 21 -1.37 16.77 19.61
C VAL A 21 -0.49 15.95 18.68
N PRO A 22 0.12 14.83 19.12
CA PRO A 22 0.75 13.93 18.17
C PRO A 22 -0.37 13.38 17.30
N GLY A 23 -0.45 13.90 16.07
CA GLY A 23 -1.31 13.31 15.06
C GLY A 23 -0.88 11.87 14.89
N ILE A 24 -1.75 10.93 15.27
CA ILE A 24 -1.69 9.58 14.72
C ILE A 24 -1.90 9.79 13.23
N ALA A 25 -0.82 9.68 12.46
CA ALA A 25 -0.91 9.54 11.02
C ALA A 25 -1.58 8.20 10.76
N ILE A 26 -2.91 8.18 10.79
CA ILE A 26 -3.64 7.20 10.01
C ILE A 26 -3.22 7.49 8.58
N GLY A 27 -2.44 6.58 7.98
CA GLY A 27 -2.20 6.65 6.55
C GLY A 27 -3.59 6.72 5.92
N GLU A 28 -3.89 7.82 5.24
CA GLU A 28 -5.01 7.86 4.31
C GLU A 28 -4.75 6.68 3.37
N ALA A 29 -5.48 5.58 3.55
CA ALA A 29 -5.36 4.44 2.66
C ALA A 29 -5.58 5.03 1.27
N ALA A 30 -4.52 5.03 0.45
CA ALA A 30 -4.64 5.39 -0.94
C ALA A 30 -5.88 4.67 -1.44
N LYS A 31 -6.81 5.39 -2.06
CA LYS A 31 -8.03 4.81 -2.58
C LYS A 31 -7.58 3.80 -3.63
N ASP A 32 -7.31 2.57 -3.20
CA ASP A 32 -7.05 1.43 -4.06
C ASP A 32 -8.20 1.40 -5.08
N ASN A 33 -8.00 0.82 -6.25
CA ASN A 33 -9.00 0.84 -7.32
C ASN A 33 -10.23 -0.01 -6.93
N VAL A 34 -11.05 0.49 -6.00
CA VAL A 34 -12.17 -0.20 -5.40
C VAL A 34 -13.21 -0.43 -6.49
N PRO A 35 -13.74 -1.66 -6.63
CA PRO A 35 -14.84 -1.93 -7.54
C PRO A 35 -16.04 -1.01 -7.27
N LEU A 36 -16.67 -0.54 -8.35
CA LEU A 36 -17.89 0.27 -8.27
C LEU A 36 -18.95 -0.41 -7.41
N GLY A 37 -19.57 0.36 -6.50
CA GLY A 37 -20.63 -0.13 -5.62
C GLY A 37 -20.14 -0.92 -4.40
N ARG A 38 -18.84 -0.95 -4.13
CA ARG A 38 -18.27 -1.61 -2.95
C ARG A 38 -17.55 -0.63 -2.05
N THR A 39 -17.62 -0.88 -0.75
CA THR A 39 -16.81 -0.19 0.27
C THR A 39 -15.82 -1.19 0.84
N PRO A 40 -14.51 -0.87 0.89
CA PRO A 40 -13.53 -1.73 1.54
C PRO A 40 -13.89 -1.94 3.01
N ALA A 41 -13.81 -3.17 3.48
CA ALA A 41 -14.09 -3.53 4.87
C ALA A 41 -12.80 -3.91 5.60
N SER A 42 -12.64 -3.48 6.84
CA SER A 42 -11.58 -3.98 7.72
C SER A 42 -11.86 -5.41 8.13
N ILE A 43 -10.80 -6.21 8.22
CA ILE A 43 -10.86 -7.56 8.78
C ILE A 43 -10.90 -7.46 10.30
N VAL A 44 -11.89 -8.10 10.93
CA VAL A 44 -12.11 -8.08 12.38
C VAL A 44 -11.75 -9.45 12.94
N ASP A 45 -10.96 -9.47 14.02
CA ASP A 45 -10.56 -10.69 14.74
C ASP A 45 -9.95 -11.79 13.83
N GLY A 46 -9.28 -11.40 12.74
CA GLY A 46 -8.69 -12.32 11.77
C GLY A 46 -9.70 -13.17 10.99
N GLN A 47 -10.97 -12.77 10.97
CA GLN A 47 -12.04 -13.45 10.22
C GLN A 47 -12.09 -12.92 8.78
N TYR A 48 -11.53 -13.70 7.84
CA TYR A 48 -11.54 -13.35 6.42
C TYR A 48 -12.74 -13.97 5.69
N PRO A 49 -13.25 -13.31 4.63
CA PRO A 49 -14.17 -13.95 3.70
C PRO A 49 -13.56 -15.21 3.08
N ALA A 50 -14.41 -16.15 2.64
CA ALA A 50 -13.95 -17.38 1.98
C ALA A 50 -13.20 -17.11 0.66
N SER A 51 -13.39 -15.94 0.05
CA SER A 51 -12.72 -15.55 -1.18
C SER A 51 -12.37 -14.08 -1.15
N TYR A 52 -11.12 -13.80 -1.50
CA TYR A 52 -10.63 -12.44 -1.68
C TYR A 52 -11.19 -11.84 -2.96
N PHE A 53 -11.71 -10.62 -2.85
CA PHE A 53 -12.00 -9.78 -4.00
C PHE A 53 -11.08 -8.56 -3.97
N PRO A 54 -10.45 -8.19 -5.11
CA PRO A 54 -9.44 -7.15 -5.13
C PRO A 54 -9.94 -5.79 -4.62
N ASN A 55 -9.18 -5.17 -3.71
CA ASN A 55 -9.43 -3.84 -3.14
C ASN A 55 -10.71 -3.74 -2.29
N THR A 56 -11.14 -4.85 -1.69
CA THR A 56 -12.40 -4.90 -0.90
C THR A 56 -12.18 -5.20 0.58
N GLU A 57 -10.94 -5.51 0.94
CA GLU A 57 -10.51 -5.81 2.29
C GLU A 57 -9.35 -4.86 2.64
N LEU A 58 -9.56 -4.01 3.63
CA LEU A 58 -8.54 -3.11 4.16
C LEU A 58 -7.51 -3.93 4.93
N LEU A 59 -6.24 -3.74 4.58
CA LEU A 59 -5.11 -4.40 5.23
C LEU A 59 -4.78 -3.68 6.54
N GLY A 60 -4.75 -4.41 7.65
CA GLY A 60 -4.39 -3.86 8.97
C GLY A 60 -2.92 -3.47 9.06
N ALA A 61 -2.56 -2.58 9.99
CA ALA A 61 -1.19 -2.08 10.12
C ALA A 61 -0.13 -3.18 10.39
N ASP A 62 -0.52 -4.22 11.14
CA ASP A 62 0.32 -5.37 11.49
C ASP A 62 0.01 -6.60 10.60
N GLU A 63 -0.45 -6.37 9.38
CA GLU A 63 -0.88 -7.42 8.44
C GLU A 63 -0.04 -7.42 7.15
N MET A 64 0.07 -8.61 6.54
CA MET A 64 0.68 -8.82 5.23
C MET A 64 -0.24 -9.69 4.39
N ARG A 65 -0.42 -9.32 3.12
CA ARG A 65 -1.12 -10.14 2.12
C ARG A 65 -0.14 -10.60 1.04
N ILE A 66 -0.13 -11.90 0.76
CA ILE A 66 0.67 -12.48 -0.31
C ILE A 66 -0.30 -13.04 -1.35
N THR A 67 -0.20 -12.54 -2.57
CA THR A 67 -0.97 -13.05 -3.71
C THR A 67 -0.03 -13.74 -4.68
N ALA A 68 -0.28 -15.03 -4.93
CA ALA A 68 0.42 -15.76 -5.98
C ALA A 68 -0.13 -15.33 -7.35
N LEU A 69 0.69 -14.60 -8.11
CA LEU A 69 0.38 -14.18 -9.47
C LEU A 69 0.71 -15.28 -10.49
N GLY A 70 1.63 -16.16 -10.14
CA GLY A 70 1.94 -17.36 -10.89
C GLY A 70 2.67 -18.37 -10.02
N THR A 71 2.45 -19.66 -10.30
CA THR A 71 2.96 -20.80 -9.51
C THR A 71 3.50 -21.92 -10.40
N GLY A 72 3.59 -21.67 -11.70
CA GLY A 72 4.03 -22.61 -12.72
C GLY A 72 5.54 -22.58 -12.97
N MET A 73 5.95 -23.48 -13.85
CA MET A 73 7.33 -23.65 -14.35
C MET A 73 7.50 -22.88 -15.69
N PRO A 74 8.67 -22.92 -16.38
CA PRO A 74 8.83 -22.26 -17.69
C PRO A 74 7.79 -22.67 -18.73
N ASN A 75 7.30 -23.91 -18.64
CA ASN A 75 6.25 -24.43 -19.50
C ASN A 75 4.88 -23.99 -18.97
N GLN A 76 4.47 -22.80 -19.36
CA GLN A 76 3.25 -22.19 -18.86
C GLN A 76 2.01 -22.96 -19.29
N THR A 77 0.99 -22.94 -18.43
CA THR A 77 -0.34 -23.40 -18.79
C THR A 77 -1.36 -22.31 -18.47
N ARG A 78 -2.56 -22.42 -19.03
CA ARG A 78 -3.67 -21.51 -18.67
C ARG A 78 -4.06 -21.59 -17.19
N ALA A 79 -3.75 -22.70 -16.52
CA ALA A 79 -4.05 -22.90 -15.11
C ALA A 79 -2.94 -22.37 -14.18
N ALA A 80 -1.70 -22.31 -14.66
CA ALA A 80 -0.55 -21.87 -13.89
C ALA A 80 0.49 -21.22 -14.83
N VAL A 81 0.60 -19.90 -14.73
CA VAL A 81 1.67 -19.09 -15.36
C VAL A 81 2.93 -19.11 -14.49
N SER A 82 4.05 -18.63 -15.04
CA SER A 82 5.35 -18.72 -14.37
C SER A 82 5.39 -17.94 -13.06
N ILE A 83 6.28 -18.37 -12.16
CA ILE A 83 6.31 -17.95 -10.76
C ILE A 83 6.41 -16.42 -10.59
N SER A 84 5.51 -15.89 -9.77
CA SER A 84 5.48 -14.47 -9.39
C SER A 84 4.58 -14.26 -8.17
N TYR A 85 4.97 -13.37 -7.27
CA TYR A 85 4.21 -13.03 -6.07
C TYR A 85 4.10 -11.53 -5.88
N LEU A 86 2.90 -11.06 -5.52
CA LEU A 86 2.66 -9.72 -5.00
C LEU A 86 2.56 -9.80 -3.49
N VAL A 87 3.36 -9.00 -2.79
CA VAL A 87 3.32 -8.85 -1.34
C VAL A 87 2.86 -7.43 -1.02
N GLU A 88 1.79 -7.32 -0.25
CA GLU A 88 1.21 -6.07 0.22
C GLU A 88 1.33 -6.00 1.75
N LEU A 89 1.81 -4.87 2.25
CA LEU A 89 2.02 -4.65 3.69
C LEU A 89 1.03 -3.63 4.24
N GLY A 90 0.68 -3.77 5.51
CA GLY A 90 -0.21 -2.87 6.25
C GLY A 90 0.22 -1.40 6.27
N ASN A 91 1.52 -1.12 6.05
CA ASN A 91 2.06 0.23 5.93
C ASN A 91 1.81 0.86 4.54
N GLY A 92 1.20 0.13 3.60
CA GLY A 92 0.89 0.57 2.24
C GLY A 92 1.98 0.26 1.20
N ASP A 93 3.11 -0.32 1.59
CA ASP A 93 4.14 -0.75 0.63
C ASP A 93 3.71 -2.02 -0.11
N LYS A 94 4.18 -2.14 -1.35
CA LYS A 94 3.97 -3.29 -2.21
C LYS A 94 5.31 -3.74 -2.81
N PHE A 95 5.47 -5.06 -2.93
CA PHE A 95 6.69 -5.69 -3.42
C PHE A 95 6.31 -6.77 -4.41
N LEU A 96 6.99 -6.80 -5.55
CA LEU A 96 6.90 -7.90 -6.51
C LEU A 96 8.12 -8.80 -6.37
N PHE A 97 7.88 -10.09 -6.20
CA PHE A 97 8.90 -11.14 -6.22
C PHE A 97 8.72 -11.97 -7.48
N ASP A 98 9.74 -11.93 -8.32
CA ASP A 98 9.77 -12.43 -9.69
C ASP A 98 8.72 -11.78 -10.61
N LEU A 99 9.03 -11.79 -11.90
CA LEU A 99 8.20 -11.35 -13.02
C LEU A 99 8.20 -12.44 -14.08
N GLY A 100 7.76 -13.62 -13.69
CA GLY A 100 7.60 -14.76 -14.57
C GLY A 100 6.65 -14.44 -15.73
N SER A 101 6.88 -15.07 -16.87
CA SER A 101 6.05 -14.85 -18.05
C SER A 101 4.54 -14.97 -17.74
N GLY A 102 3.69 -14.21 -18.41
CA GLY A 102 2.23 -14.30 -18.28
C GLY A 102 1.63 -13.86 -16.94
N MET A 103 2.43 -13.47 -15.95
CA MET A 103 1.97 -13.03 -14.63
C MET A 103 1.16 -11.72 -14.70
N LEU A 104 1.43 -10.87 -15.70
CA LEU A 104 0.83 -9.55 -15.81
C LEU A 104 -0.69 -9.57 -15.93
N ALA A 105 -1.25 -10.60 -16.59
CA ALA A 105 -2.70 -10.76 -16.68
C ALA A 105 -3.33 -10.93 -15.29
N ASN A 106 -2.66 -11.67 -14.40
CA ASN A 106 -3.10 -11.86 -13.02
C ASN A 106 -2.86 -10.59 -12.19
N LEU A 107 -1.71 -9.94 -12.33
CA LEU A 107 -1.42 -8.67 -11.65
C LEU A 107 -2.48 -7.59 -11.97
N PHE A 108 -2.78 -7.40 -13.26
CA PHE A 108 -3.73 -6.38 -13.70
C PHE A 108 -5.16 -6.69 -13.25
N SER A 109 -5.50 -7.97 -13.07
CA SER A 109 -6.80 -8.39 -12.53
C SER A 109 -7.02 -7.92 -11.08
N LEU A 110 -5.93 -7.73 -10.32
CA LEU A 110 -6.00 -7.22 -8.95
C LEU A 110 -6.17 -5.70 -8.89
N ARG A 111 -5.94 -4.99 -10.01
CA ARG A 111 -5.98 -3.53 -10.09
C ARG A 111 -5.21 -2.84 -8.94
N PRO A 112 -3.95 -3.23 -8.69
CA PRO A 112 -3.16 -2.59 -7.65
C PRO A 112 -2.94 -1.11 -7.98
N ASP A 113 -2.53 -0.33 -6.97
CA ASP A 113 -1.92 0.97 -7.22
C ASP A 113 -0.53 0.77 -7.84
N PHE A 114 -0.44 0.96 -9.16
CA PHE A 114 0.82 0.82 -9.90
C PHE A 114 1.89 1.83 -9.46
N SER A 115 1.50 2.98 -8.89
CA SER A 115 2.47 3.94 -8.35
C SER A 115 3.25 3.40 -7.14
N LYS A 116 2.77 2.32 -6.54
CA LYS A 116 3.40 1.59 -5.41
C LYS A 116 4.15 0.33 -5.86
N LEU A 117 4.13 -0.02 -7.14
CA LEU A 117 4.85 -1.17 -7.69
C LEU A 117 6.24 -0.78 -8.21
N ASP A 118 6.98 -0.03 -7.41
CA ASP A 118 8.34 0.47 -7.68
C ASP A 118 9.45 -0.47 -7.16
N LYS A 119 9.08 -1.54 -6.45
CA LYS A 119 9.99 -2.47 -5.76
C LYS A 119 9.83 -3.88 -6.32
N VAL A 120 10.78 -4.29 -7.17
CA VAL A 120 10.79 -5.60 -7.83
C VAL A 120 12.07 -6.36 -7.46
N PHE A 121 11.92 -7.62 -7.06
CA PHE A 121 13.02 -8.52 -6.71
C PHE A 121 12.96 -9.74 -7.61
N ALA A 122 14.03 -9.98 -8.37
CA ALA A 122 14.19 -11.24 -9.11
C ALA A 122 15.06 -12.18 -8.29
N SER A 123 14.60 -13.42 -8.11
CA SER A 123 15.36 -14.46 -7.41
C SER A 123 16.59 -14.91 -8.22
N HIS A 124 16.43 -15.04 -9.53
CA HIS A 124 17.49 -15.32 -10.51
C HIS A 124 17.01 -15.00 -11.93
N LEU A 125 17.84 -15.23 -12.94
CA LEU A 125 17.63 -14.73 -14.32
C LEU A 125 17.06 -15.77 -15.30
N HIS A 126 16.40 -16.81 -14.82
CA HIS A 126 15.66 -17.69 -15.72
C HIS A 126 14.39 -17.03 -16.23
N VAL A 127 13.97 -17.40 -17.45
CA VAL A 127 12.85 -16.77 -18.14
C VAL A 127 11.53 -16.87 -17.37
N ASP A 128 11.34 -17.92 -16.60
CA ASP A 128 10.19 -18.11 -15.72
C ASP A 128 10.19 -17.22 -14.48
N HIS A 129 11.25 -16.44 -14.25
CA HIS A 129 11.37 -15.46 -13.16
C HIS A 129 11.50 -14.02 -13.65
N VAL A 130 11.88 -13.78 -14.91
CA VAL A 130 12.09 -12.42 -15.45
C VAL A 130 11.43 -12.16 -16.80
N GLY A 131 10.70 -13.13 -17.35
CA GLY A 131 10.19 -13.10 -18.71
C GLY A 131 9.20 -11.96 -19.00
N ASP A 132 8.44 -11.50 -18.00
CA ASP A 132 7.49 -10.39 -18.13
C ASP A 132 8.10 -9.02 -17.77
N PHE A 133 9.40 -8.95 -17.44
CA PHE A 133 10.05 -7.70 -17.00
C PHE A 133 9.82 -6.52 -17.95
N MET A 134 10.04 -6.73 -19.25
CA MET A 134 9.88 -5.64 -20.24
C MET A 134 8.43 -5.19 -20.40
N ALA A 135 7.49 -6.13 -20.31
CA ALA A 135 6.07 -5.81 -20.40
C ALA A 135 5.59 -5.08 -19.13
N PHE A 136 6.09 -5.48 -17.96
CA PHE A 136 5.86 -4.77 -16.71
C PHE A 136 6.39 -3.34 -16.79
N HIS A 137 7.65 -3.15 -17.17
CA HIS A 137 8.31 -1.84 -17.23
C HIS A 137 7.57 -0.79 -18.07
N ILE A 138 6.86 -1.21 -19.12
CA ILE A 138 6.09 -0.31 -20.00
C ILE A 138 4.64 -0.16 -19.51
N GLY A 139 4.06 -1.23 -18.95
CA GLY A 139 2.64 -1.31 -18.61
C GLY A 139 2.28 -0.88 -17.18
N SER A 140 3.27 -0.72 -16.30
CA SER A 140 3.12 -0.26 -14.91
C SER A 140 3.28 1.25 -14.77
#